data_AF-A0A9D4LNM1-F1
#
_entry.id   AF-A0A9D4LNM1-F1
#
_cell.length_a   1.000
_cell.length_b   1.000
_cell.length_c   1.000
_cell.angle_alpha   90.00
_cell.angle_beta   90.00
_cell.angle_gamma   90.00
#
_symmetry.space_group_name_H-M   'P 1'
#
loop_
_entity.id
_entity.type
_entity.pdbx_description
1 polymer ?
#
loop_
_entity_poly.entity_id
_entity_poly.type
_entity_poly.pdbx_seq_one_letter_code
_entity_poly.pdbx_strand_id
1 'polypeptide(L)'
;MELDGREEWYENDLHLAAELGKALLERNRDLEGQLFQAQQIIEEQQLEIDHHNNQLESLREATESRNRIYEEIDKSIQELEKHNQKLAIDSKADKQKIDRLTTTIQTLEEKNDELSHRVDELKVAERERKKMQTQQNKDTRRARSLANLPDQRENKDLYYERIGNWSYTESFKSSNLPMNPYETEIRNQQEIIKRLKSQTLLDKRKREDLETETALLWEENASLEVRIKMLEEDLFKYKKLQDDIQKIKQESGQYCMHCGKTLDMLKKTGIIHTDVETDYPTFNSEGKIVKLESGGSVYGSRESLDKVAMETKETMTSIDSPENPDDMGISILNELELQYQALFKKYEILLQKGKRPSSLLLEDDDEAEKELEKRLSHKAVQTTIKLTKPGDELENPPYKMIFKDIFSTLRKSRIEESGEVCVTSPEASRGRAQQSSSPVPDAR
;
A
#
# COMPACT_ATOMS: atom_id res chain seq x y z
N MET A 1 38.19 -25.34 -103.18
CA MET A 1 39.05 -25.83 -102.09
C MET A 1 39.40 -24.73 -101.09
N GLU A 2 39.99 -23.58 -101.45
CA GLU A 2 40.28 -22.49 -100.45
C GLU A 2 39.05 -21.69 -99.96
N LEU A 3 37.84 -22.13 -100.31
CA LEU A 3 36.57 -21.55 -99.85
C LEU A 3 35.91 -22.43 -98.78
N ASP A 4 35.92 -23.76 -98.94
CA ASP A 4 35.39 -24.75 -97.96
C ASP A 4 35.91 -24.48 -96.53
N GLY A 5 37.24 -24.53 -96.35
CA GLY A 5 37.85 -24.37 -95.03
C GLY A 5 37.72 -22.96 -94.43
N ARG A 6 37.13 -22.00 -95.16
CA ARG A 6 36.77 -20.68 -94.64
C ARG A 6 35.33 -20.64 -94.14
N GLU A 7 34.46 -21.46 -94.73
CA GLU A 7 33.06 -21.66 -94.33
C GLU A 7 33.01 -22.51 -93.05
N GLU A 8 33.74 -23.63 -93.00
CA GLU A 8 33.90 -24.48 -91.80
C GLU A 8 34.42 -23.70 -90.57
N TRP A 9 35.41 -22.83 -90.75
CA TRP A 9 35.96 -22.02 -89.65
C TRP A 9 34.92 -21.03 -89.09
N TYR A 10 34.16 -20.38 -89.97
CA TYR A 10 33.10 -19.45 -89.58
C TYR A 10 31.93 -20.17 -88.89
N GLU A 11 31.55 -21.36 -89.36
CA GLU A 11 30.55 -22.20 -88.69
C GLU A 11 31.00 -22.63 -87.29
N ASN A 12 32.27 -22.99 -87.10
CA ASN A 12 32.79 -23.42 -85.81
C ASN A 12 32.86 -22.25 -84.79
N ASP A 13 33.32 -21.06 -85.20
CA ASP A 13 33.30 -19.86 -84.34
C ASP A 13 31.85 -19.44 -84.00
N LEU A 14 30.90 -19.60 -84.92
CA LEU A 14 29.48 -19.35 -84.68
C LEU A 14 28.87 -20.34 -83.68
N HIS A 15 29.21 -21.63 -83.78
CA HIS A 15 28.80 -22.64 -82.79
C HIS A 15 29.38 -22.34 -81.41
N LEU A 16 30.67 -22.00 -81.30
CA LEU A 16 31.30 -21.63 -80.04
C LEU A 16 30.65 -20.38 -79.41
N ALA A 17 30.33 -19.37 -80.23
CA ALA A 17 29.61 -18.18 -79.75
C ALA A 17 28.19 -18.52 -79.25
N ALA A 18 27.49 -19.46 -79.90
CA ALA A 18 26.18 -19.94 -79.47
C ALA A 18 26.26 -20.76 -78.17
N GLU A 19 27.26 -21.62 -78.00
CA GLU A 19 27.50 -22.38 -76.77
C GLU A 19 27.84 -21.46 -75.59
N LEU A 20 28.72 -20.48 -75.78
CA LEU A 20 29.02 -19.46 -74.77
C LEU A 20 27.79 -18.62 -74.43
N GLY A 21 27.01 -18.21 -75.43
CA GLY A 21 25.74 -17.51 -75.22
C GLY A 21 24.74 -18.33 -74.40
N LYS A 22 24.60 -19.62 -74.71
CA LYS A 22 23.77 -20.55 -73.95
C LYS A 22 24.24 -20.70 -72.50
N ALA A 23 25.54 -20.91 -72.27
CA ALA A 23 26.11 -21.05 -70.93
C ALA A 23 25.98 -19.76 -70.09
N LEU A 24 26.09 -18.59 -70.72
CA LEU A 24 25.84 -17.30 -70.08
C LEU A 24 24.37 -17.11 -69.72
N LEU A 25 23.44 -17.50 -70.59
CA LEU A 25 22.00 -17.45 -70.32
C LEU A 25 21.57 -18.44 -69.22
N GLU A 26 22.14 -19.65 -69.21
CA GLU A 26 21.92 -20.65 -68.17
C GLU A 26 22.43 -20.15 -66.81
N ARG A 27 23.66 -19.64 -66.75
CA ARG A 27 24.21 -18.98 -65.55
C ARG A 27 23.38 -17.76 -65.11
N ASN A 28 22.88 -16.96 -66.05
CA ASN A 28 22.06 -15.80 -65.73
C ASN A 28 20.73 -16.22 -65.10
N ARG A 29 20.05 -17.23 -65.68
CA ARG A 29 18.84 -17.84 -65.13
C ARG A 29 19.04 -18.44 -63.75
N ASP A 30 20.19 -19.09 -63.50
CA ASP A 30 20.53 -19.60 -62.17
C ASP A 30 20.75 -18.48 -61.14
N LEU A 31 21.36 -17.36 -61.55
CA LEU A 31 21.54 -16.18 -60.71
C LEU A 31 20.21 -15.46 -60.43
N GLU A 32 19.31 -15.36 -61.42
CA GLU A 32 17.95 -14.87 -61.23
C GLU A 32 17.17 -15.77 -60.25
N GLY A 33 17.29 -17.09 -60.37
CA GLY A 33 16.68 -18.05 -59.44
C GLY A 33 17.22 -17.92 -58.01
N GLN A 34 18.53 -17.77 -57.84
CA GLN A 34 19.16 -17.52 -56.52
C GLN A 34 18.73 -16.17 -55.93
N LEU A 35 18.62 -15.13 -56.77
CA LEU A 35 18.17 -13.80 -56.34
C LEU A 35 16.70 -13.84 -55.89
N PHE A 36 15.83 -14.54 -56.62
CA PHE A 36 14.43 -14.73 -56.22
C PHE A 36 14.30 -15.51 -54.91
N GLN A 37 15.07 -16.60 -54.73
CA GLN A 37 15.11 -17.34 -53.46
C GLN A 37 15.62 -16.47 -52.30
N ALA A 38 16.65 -15.64 -52.52
CA ALA A 38 17.15 -14.72 -51.51
C ALA A 38 16.12 -13.62 -51.16
N GLN A 39 15.36 -13.12 -52.13
CA GLN A 39 14.25 -12.19 -51.90
C GLN A 39 13.14 -12.83 -51.06
N GLN A 40 12.71 -14.05 -51.40
CA GLN A 40 11.71 -14.78 -50.61
C GLN A 40 12.16 -14.98 -49.16
N ILE A 41 13.42 -15.37 -48.93
CA ILE A 41 13.96 -15.54 -47.57
C ILE A 41 13.98 -14.21 -46.80
N ILE A 42 14.28 -13.08 -47.46
CA ILE A 42 14.24 -11.75 -46.84
C ILE A 42 12.80 -11.37 -46.47
N GLU A 43 11.82 -11.67 -47.32
CA GLU A 43 10.39 -11.43 -47.03
C GLU A 43 9.91 -12.29 -45.85
N GLU A 44 10.26 -13.58 -45.81
CA GLU A 44 9.95 -14.48 -44.69
C GLU A 44 10.58 -13.99 -43.37
N GLN A 45 11.85 -13.57 -43.40
CA GLN A 45 12.54 -12.98 -42.24
C GLN A 45 11.92 -11.65 -41.79
N GLN A 46 11.45 -10.82 -42.71
CA GLN A 46 10.77 -9.56 -42.38
C GLN A 46 9.45 -9.83 -41.64
N LEU A 47 8.67 -10.82 -42.09
CA LEU A 47 7.44 -11.24 -41.40
C LEU A 47 7.72 -11.83 -40.00
N GLU A 48 8.82 -12.57 -39.81
CA GLU A 48 9.26 -13.07 -38.50
C GLU A 48 9.66 -11.92 -37.56
N ILE A 49 10.41 -10.93 -38.07
CA ILE A 49 10.77 -9.70 -37.33
C ILE A 49 9.50 -8.95 -36.91
N ASP A 50 8.54 -8.78 -37.80
CA ASP A 50 7.28 -8.07 -37.51
C ASP A 50 6.40 -8.86 -36.51
N HIS A 51 6.38 -10.18 -36.58
CA HIS A 51 5.73 -11.02 -35.56
C HIS A 51 6.36 -10.83 -34.17
N HIS A 52 7.69 -10.87 -34.07
CA HIS A 52 8.39 -10.65 -32.81
C HIS A 52 8.26 -9.21 -32.29
N ASN A 53 8.24 -8.21 -33.17
CA ASN A 53 7.94 -6.83 -32.78
C ASN A 53 6.53 -6.70 -32.17
N ASN A 54 5.52 -7.33 -32.77
CA ASN A 54 4.16 -7.36 -32.24
C ASN A 54 4.07 -8.09 -30.88
N GLN A 55 4.79 -9.20 -30.70
CA GLN A 55 4.91 -9.88 -29.40
C GLN A 55 5.56 -8.98 -28.34
N LEU A 56 6.65 -8.28 -28.70
CA LEU A 56 7.33 -7.35 -27.79
C LEU A 56 6.44 -6.17 -27.40
N GLU A 57 5.64 -5.63 -28.32
CA GLU A 57 4.72 -4.54 -28.02
C GLU A 57 3.58 -4.99 -27.10
N SER A 58 2.97 -6.16 -27.35
CA SER A 58 1.99 -6.74 -26.43
C SER A 58 2.55 -6.98 -25.02
N LEU A 59 3.81 -7.41 -24.90
CA LEU A 59 4.51 -7.56 -23.62
C LEU A 59 4.80 -6.21 -22.93
N ARG A 60 5.03 -5.14 -23.70
CA ARG A 60 5.16 -3.76 -23.17
C ARG A 60 3.81 -3.26 -22.65
N GLU A 61 2.74 -3.38 -23.43
CA GLU A 61 1.38 -3.01 -23.02
C GLU A 61 0.94 -3.77 -21.76
N ALA A 62 1.17 -5.09 -21.70
CA ALA A 62 0.88 -5.90 -20.52
C ALA A 62 1.70 -5.48 -19.29
N THR A 63 2.96 -5.07 -19.49
CA THR A 63 3.82 -4.55 -18.43
C THR A 63 3.36 -3.17 -17.95
N GLU A 64 2.96 -2.28 -18.86
CA GLU A 64 2.43 -0.97 -18.51
C GLU A 64 1.09 -1.09 -17.77
N SER A 65 0.19 -1.93 -18.26
CA SER A 65 -1.08 -2.28 -17.60
C SER A 65 -0.87 -2.79 -16.18
N ARG A 66 0.08 -3.72 -15.99
CA ARG A 66 0.47 -4.22 -14.66
C ARG A 66 0.99 -3.09 -13.76
N ASN A 67 1.83 -2.20 -14.27
CA ASN A 67 2.35 -1.06 -13.50
C ASN A 67 1.23 -0.11 -13.07
N ARG A 68 0.29 0.23 -13.97
CA ARG A 68 -0.89 1.05 -13.66
C ARG A 68 -1.77 0.40 -12.57
N ILE A 69 -1.91 -0.93 -12.59
CA ILE A 69 -2.64 -1.69 -11.55
C ILE A 69 -1.90 -1.61 -10.20
N TYR A 70 -0.57 -1.71 -10.18
CA TYR A 70 0.21 -1.53 -8.94
C TYR A 70 0.09 -0.12 -8.38
N GLU A 71 0.20 0.92 -9.21
CA GLU A 71 -0.02 2.32 -8.80
C GLU A 71 -1.42 2.54 -8.18
N GLU A 72 -2.45 1.90 -8.73
CA GLU A 72 -3.82 2.03 -8.20
C GLU A 72 -4.01 1.25 -6.88
N ILE A 73 -3.37 0.08 -6.74
CA ILE A 73 -3.32 -0.67 -5.48
C ILE A 73 -2.59 0.14 -4.41
N ASP A 74 -1.46 0.76 -4.73
CA ASP A 74 -0.69 1.57 -3.77
C ASP A 74 -1.49 2.80 -3.28
N LYS A 75 -2.24 3.47 -4.17
CA LYS A 75 -3.20 4.52 -3.78
C LYS A 75 -4.27 3.97 -2.84
N SER A 76 -4.89 2.83 -3.18
CA SER A 76 -5.95 2.21 -2.38
C SER A 76 -5.45 1.81 -0.98
N ILE A 77 -4.23 1.28 -0.88
CA ILE A 77 -3.57 0.98 0.40
C ILE A 77 -3.41 2.27 1.23
N GLN A 78 -2.86 3.33 0.65
CA GLN A 78 -2.68 4.61 1.34
C GLN A 78 -4.01 5.23 1.83
N GLU A 79 -5.07 5.15 1.01
CA GLU A 79 -6.41 5.59 1.39
C GLU A 79 -7.00 4.77 2.55
N LEU A 80 -6.84 3.45 2.51
CA LEU A 80 -7.29 2.55 3.58
C LEU A 80 -6.49 2.75 4.88
N GLU A 81 -5.18 2.95 4.80
CA GLU A 81 -4.33 3.28 5.95
C GLU A 81 -4.75 4.61 6.57
N LYS A 82 -4.96 5.64 5.76
CA LYS A 82 -5.45 6.96 6.21
C LYS A 82 -6.83 6.87 6.85
N HIS A 83 -7.74 6.06 6.28
CA HIS A 83 -9.06 5.83 6.85
C HIS A 83 -8.98 5.09 8.19
N ASN A 84 -8.14 4.06 8.29
CA ASN A 84 -7.91 3.29 9.51
C ASN A 84 -7.28 4.16 10.63
N GLN A 85 -6.26 4.95 10.30
CA GLN A 85 -5.69 5.94 11.23
C GLN A 85 -6.74 6.92 11.76
N LYS A 86 -7.63 7.42 10.88
CA LYS A 86 -8.74 8.28 11.30
C LYS A 86 -9.70 7.54 12.24
N LEU A 87 -10.16 6.33 11.90
CA LEU A 87 -11.02 5.52 12.75
C LEU A 87 -10.39 5.22 14.12
N ALA A 88 -9.07 5.00 14.17
CA ALA A 88 -8.34 4.79 15.43
C ALA A 88 -8.28 6.06 16.30
N ILE A 89 -8.16 7.24 15.68
CA ILE A 89 -8.23 8.54 16.37
C ILE A 89 -9.65 8.79 16.89
N ASP A 90 -10.67 8.59 16.05
CA ASP A 90 -12.08 8.78 16.41
C ASP A 90 -12.50 7.81 17.53
N SER A 91 -12.13 6.52 17.43
CA SER A 91 -12.35 5.51 18.48
C SER A 91 -11.66 5.88 19.80
N LYS A 92 -10.44 6.42 19.76
CA LYS A 92 -9.73 6.92 20.95
C LYS A 92 -10.42 8.14 21.56
N ALA A 93 -10.98 9.03 20.75
CA ALA A 93 -11.74 10.20 21.21
C ALA A 93 -13.06 9.79 21.87
N ASP A 94 -13.80 8.86 21.27
CA ASP A 94 -15.02 8.30 21.84
C ASP A 94 -14.76 7.52 23.12
N LYS A 95 -13.68 6.73 23.20
CA LYS A 95 -13.26 6.09 24.45
C LYS A 95 -13.01 7.11 25.56
N GLN A 96 -12.27 8.19 25.29
CA GLN A 96 -12.09 9.26 26.29
C GLN A 96 -13.40 9.95 26.70
N LYS A 97 -14.37 10.05 25.79
CA LYS A 97 -15.70 10.61 26.08
C LYS A 97 -16.51 9.66 26.96
N ILE A 98 -16.47 8.35 26.69
CA ILE A 98 -17.06 7.31 27.52
C ILE A 98 -16.44 7.35 28.92
N ASP A 99 -15.10 7.30 29.03
CA ASP A 99 -14.39 7.34 30.31
C ASP A 99 -14.80 8.56 31.16
N ARG A 100 -14.88 9.75 30.54
CA ARG A 100 -15.39 10.97 31.22
C ARG A 100 -16.83 10.79 31.70
N LEU A 101 -17.74 10.33 30.85
CA LEU A 101 -19.14 10.10 31.23
C LEU A 101 -19.26 9.08 32.36
N THR A 102 -18.52 7.96 32.30
CA THR A 102 -18.44 6.96 33.37
C THR A 102 -17.97 7.56 34.69
N THR A 103 -16.91 8.39 34.70
CA THR A 103 -16.51 9.08 35.94
C THR A 103 -17.58 10.04 36.45
N THR A 104 -18.31 10.75 35.58
CA THR A 104 -19.42 11.60 36.03
C THR A 104 -20.57 10.80 36.63
N ILE A 105 -20.90 9.64 36.05
CA ILE A 105 -21.93 8.72 36.57
C ILE A 105 -21.52 8.23 37.96
N GLN A 106 -20.29 7.74 38.13
CA GLN A 106 -19.77 7.31 39.43
C GLN A 106 -19.88 8.41 40.50
N THR A 107 -19.47 9.65 40.20
CA THR A 107 -19.62 10.78 41.15
C THR A 107 -21.07 11.22 41.41
N LEU A 108 -22.04 10.77 40.61
CA LEU A 108 -23.47 10.98 40.85
C LEU A 108 -24.07 9.82 41.66
N GLU A 109 -23.63 8.59 41.41
CA GLU A 109 -23.96 7.40 42.21
C GLU A 109 -23.48 7.57 43.65
N GLU A 110 -22.20 7.93 43.87
CA GLU A 110 -21.65 8.25 45.19
C GLU A 110 -22.49 9.30 45.95
N LYS A 111 -22.91 10.38 45.26
CA LYS A 111 -23.76 11.42 45.86
C LYS A 111 -25.18 10.92 46.16
N ASN A 112 -25.72 10.03 45.34
CA ASN A 112 -27.04 9.45 45.56
C ASN A 112 -27.01 8.47 46.75
N ASP A 113 -25.92 7.73 46.91
CA ASP A 113 -25.68 6.87 48.07
C ASP A 113 -25.47 7.70 49.35
N GLU A 114 -24.69 8.79 49.30
CA GLU A 114 -24.58 9.75 50.41
C GLU A 114 -25.94 10.33 50.81
N LEU A 115 -26.76 10.75 49.84
CA LEU A 115 -28.08 11.32 50.09
C LEU A 115 -29.04 10.27 50.66
N SER A 116 -28.98 9.04 50.15
CA SER A 116 -29.76 7.90 50.67
C SER A 116 -29.37 7.58 52.11
N HIS A 117 -28.07 7.59 52.43
CA HIS A 117 -27.56 7.39 53.79
C HIS A 117 -28.06 8.49 54.74
N ARG A 118 -27.90 9.76 54.37
CA ARG A 118 -28.43 10.91 55.16
C ARG A 118 -29.94 10.82 55.38
N VAL A 119 -30.69 10.37 54.37
CA VAL A 119 -32.14 10.16 54.48
C VAL A 119 -32.47 9.03 55.47
N ASP A 120 -31.70 7.94 55.48
CA ASP A 120 -31.91 6.84 56.43
C ASP A 120 -31.44 7.16 57.85
N GLU A 121 -30.35 7.90 58.03
CA GLU A 121 -29.95 8.51 59.31
C GLU A 121 -31.08 9.38 59.88
N LEU A 122 -31.67 10.27 59.05
CA LEU A 122 -32.79 11.11 59.46
C LEU A 122 -34.04 10.28 59.84
N LYS A 123 -34.36 9.20 59.09
CA LYS A 123 -35.44 8.27 59.46
C LYS A 123 -35.16 7.56 60.79
N VAL A 124 -33.90 7.19 61.08
CA VAL A 124 -33.52 6.58 62.36
C VAL A 124 -33.68 7.60 63.50
N ALA A 125 -33.12 8.80 63.36
CA ALA A 125 -33.25 9.88 64.33
C ALA A 125 -34.71 10.27 64.58
N GLU A 126 -35.57 10.26 63.56
CA GLU A 126 -37.01 10.52 63.72
C GLU A 126 -37.71 9.42 64.52
N ARG A 127 -37.39 8.13 64.27
CA ARG A 127 -37.89 7.00 65.06
C ARG A 127 -37.43 7.09 66.52
N GLU A 128 -36.19 7.50 66.76
CA GLU A 128 -35.67 7.71 68.11
C GLU A 128 -36.34 8.88 68.82
N ARG A 129 -36.52 10.03 68.16
CA ARG A 129 -37.32 11.15 68.70
C ARG A 129 -38.74 10.71 69.05
N LYS A 130 -39.40 9.91 68.22
CA LYS A 130 -40.73 9.34 68.52
C LYS A 130 -40.72 8.40 69.74
N LYS A 131 -39.69 7.56 69.90
CA LYS A 131 -39.48 6.72 71.10
C LYS A 131 -39.24 7.57 72.35
N MET A 132 -38.34 8.54 72.29
CA MET A 132 -38.03 9.44 73.41
C MET A 132 -39.24 10.28 73.81
N GLN A 133 -40.04 10.76 72.86
CA GLN A 133 -41.26 11.52 73.14
C GLN A 133 -42.38 10.65 73.72
N THR A 134 -42.54 9.41 73.26
CA THR A 134 -43.49 8.46 73.89
C THR A 134 -43.03 8.02 75.27
N GLN A 135 -41.72 7.88 75.52
CA GLN A 135 -41.17 7.61 76.85
C GLN A 135 -41.34 8.82 77.78
N GLN A 136 -40.97 10.02 77.34
CA GLN A 136 -41.17 11.27 78.08
C GLN A 136 -42.66 11.51 78.40
N ASN A 137 -43.58 11.16 77.51
CA ASN A 137 -45.03 11.23 77.76
C ASN A 137 -45.51 10.19 78.81
N LYS A 138 -44.87 9.03 78.92
CA LYS A 138 -45.12 8.06 80.01
C LYS A 138 -44.55 8.59 81.33
N ASP A 139 -43.35 9.15 81.30
CA ASP A 139 -42.66 9.63 82.50
C ASP A 139 -43.27 10.95 83.02
N THR A 140 -43.78 11.84 82.17
CA THR A 140 -44.61 12.99 82.61
C THR A 140 -45.98 12.57 83.13
N ARG A 141 -46.58 11.47 82.62
CA ARG A 141 -47.79 10.90 83.25
C ARG A 141 -47.47 10.33 84.65
N ARG A 142 -46.34 9.65 84.82
CA ARG A 142 -45.86 9.16 86.13
C ARG A 142 -45.52 10.32 87.08
N ALA A 143 -44.82 11.36 86.62
CA ALA A 143 -44.51 12.55 87.41
C ALA A 143 -45.76 13.35 87.79
N ARG A 144 -46.77 13.44 86.90
CA ARG A 144 -48.09 14.02 87.25
C ARG A 144 -48.86 13.20 88.31
N SER A 145 -48.48 11.95 88.57
CA SER A 145 -49.01 11.17 89.69
C SER A 145 -48.30 11.47 91.02
N LEU A 146 -47.15 12.15 91.01
CA LEU A 146 -46.32 12.47 92.18
C LEU A 146 -45.62 13.84 92.02
N ALA A 147 -46.39 14.93 91.99
CA ALA A 147 -45.83 16.28 92.03
C ALA A 147 -46.77 17.29 92.72
N ASN A 148 -46.62 17.42 94.04
CA ASN A 148 -47.05 18.57 94.82
C ASN A 148 -45.81 19.10 95.55
N LEU A 149 -45.33 20.28 95.15
CA LEU A 149 -44.52 21.27 95.92
C LEU A 149 -43.66 22.11 94.95
N PRO A 150 -43.75 23.45 94.99
CA PRO A 150 -42.73 24.34 94.44
C PRO A 150 -41.67 24.65 95.50
N ASP A 151 -40.39 24.38 95.22
CA ASP A 151 -39.28 24.89 96.04
C ASP A 151 -38.71 26.17 95.40
N GLN A 152 -38.75 27.28 96.12
CA GLN A 152 -38.09 28.51 95.74
C GLN A 152 -36.61 28.40 96.06
N ARG A 153 -35.76 28.35 95.03
CA ARG A 153 -34.34 28.66 95.20
C ARG A 153 -33.93 29.74 94.22
N GLU A 154 -33.68 30.91 94.79
CA GLU A 154 -32.97 32.00 94.16
C GLU A 154 -31.66 31.45 93.56
N ASN A 155 -31.31 31.84 92.34
CA ASN A 155 -29.91 31.78 91.93
C ASN A 155 -29.49 33.06 91.20
N LYS A 156 -28.53 33.77 91.81
CA LYS A 156 -28.04 35.09 91.39
C LYS A 156 -26.86 34.93 90.41
N ASP A 157 -27.13 34.64 89.14
CA ASP A 157 -26.04 34.51 88.14
C ASP A 157 -26.23 35.37 86.86
N LEU A 158 -27.21 36.27 86.81
CA LEU A 158 -27.48 37.12 85.63
C LEU A 158 -26.68 38.44 85.57
N TYR A 159 -25.45 38.48 86.09
CA TYR A 159 -24.65 39.73 86.09
C TYR A 159 -23.15 39.61 85.76
N TYR A 160 -22.65 38.44 85.35
CA TYR A 160 -21.22 38.26 85.04
C TYR A 160 -20.89 37.61 83.69
N GLU A 161 -21.83 37.56 82.74
CA GLU A 161 -21.63 36.94 81.42
C GLU A 161 -21.45 37.96 80.27
N ARG A 162 -20.86 39.13 80.54
CA ARG A 162 -20.59 40.17 79.51
C ARG A 162 -19.11 40.44 79.23
N ILE A 163 -18.18 40.04 80.12
CA ILE A 163 -16.74 40.29 79.93
C ILE A 163 -15.93 39.10 80.42
N GLY A 164 -15.17 38.45 79.53
CA GLY A 164 -13.89 37.87 79.92
C GLY A 164 -13.70 36.35 79.98
N ASN A 165 -14.58 35.50 79.44
CA ASN A 165 -14.23 34.07 79.26
C ASN A 165 -13.41 33.83 77.98
N TRP A 166 -12.12 34.16 78.04
CA TRP A 166 -11.10 33.76 77.06
C TRP A 166 -10.41 32.44 77.48
N SER A 167 -11.16 31.56 78.16
CA SER A 167 -10.70 30.24 78.58
C SER A 167 -10.96 29.20 77.49
N TYR A 168 -9.87 28.57 77.07
CA TYR A 168 -9.77 27.41 76.18
C TYR A 168 -10.96 26.42 76.29
N THR A 169 -11.89 26.48 75.33
CA THR A 169 -12.96 25.49 75.15
C THR A 169 -12.59 24.54 74.02
N GLU A 170 -12.92 23.24 74.18
CA GLU A 170 -12.53 22.21 73.20
C GLU A 170 -13.20 22.34 71.82
N SER A 171 -14.18 23.25 71.68
CA SER A 171 -14.73 23.69 70.40
C SER A 171 -13.71 24.38 69.49
N PHE A 172 -12.55 24.81 69.99
CA PHE A 172 -11.45 25.32 69.17
C PHE A 172 -10.71 24.23 68.35
N LYS A 173 -11.01 22.95 68.58
CA LYS A 173 -10.51 21.81 67.76
C LYS A 173 -11.42 21.51 66.56
N SER A 174 -12.64 22.06 66.50
CA SER A 174 -13.50 22.00 65.31
C SER A 174 -12.96 22.94 64.23
N SER A 175 -12.86 22.49 62.99
CA SER A 175 -12.11 23.15 61.89
C SER A 175 -12.76 24.41 61.29
N ASN A 176 -13.43 25.22 62.11
CA ASN A 176 -14.27 26.35 61.68
C ASN A 176 -13.92 27.66 62.40
N LEU A 177 -12.63 27.96 62.55
CA LEU A 177 -12.21 29.36 62.65
C LEU A 177 -12.37 30.01 61.28
N PRO A 178 -12.97 31.22 61.18
CA PRO A 178 -12.93 32.00 59.94
C PRO A 178 -11.47 32.23 59.55
N MET A 179 -11.02 31.60 58.46
CA MET A 179 -9.62 31.64 58.09
C MET A 179 -9.20 33.08 57.80
N ASN A 180 -8.00 33.46 58.23
CA ASN A 180 -7.50 34.82 58.12
C ASN A 180 -7.63 35.33 56.66
N PRO A 181 -8.20 36.52 56.39
CA PRO A 181 -8.37 37.05 55.03
C PRO A 181 -7.09 37.00 54.18
N TYR A 182 -5.94 37.18 54.80
CA TYR A 182 -4.63 37.07 54.13
C TYR A 182 -4.27 35.62 53.77
N GLU A 183 -4.65 34.62 54.58
CA GLU A 183 -4.42 33.20 54.29
C GLU A 183 -5.38 32.62 53.24
N THR A 184 -6.59 33.18 53.11
CA THR A 184 -7.47 32.90 51.96
C THR A 184 -6.87 33.46 50.67
N GLU A 185 -6.37 34.69 50.71
CA GLU A 185 -5.79 35.32 49.52
C GLU A 185 -4.46 34.67 49.11
N ILE A 186 -3.60 34.31 50.05
CA ILE A 186 -2.37 33.54 49.77
C ILE A 186 -2.70 32.19 49.11
N ARG A 187 -3.74 31.47 49.55
CA ARG A 187 -4.17 30.21 48.90
C ARG A 187 -4.72 30.44 47.49
N ASN A 188 -5.53 31.48 47.31
CA ASN A 188 -6.05 31.87 46.00
C ASN A 188 -4.90 32.20 45.02
N GLN A 189 -3.93 33.01 45.45
CA GLN A 189 -2.73 33.33 44.67
C GLN A 189 -1.88 32.09 44.39
N GLN A 190 -1.70 31.18 45.35
CA GLN A 190 -1.02 29.90 45.12
C GLN A 190 -1.73 29.02 44.09
N GLU A 191 -3.06 29.00 44.07
CA GLU A 191 -3.83 28.26 43.06
C GLU A 191 -3.72 28.90 41.68
N ILE A 192 -3.82 30.23 41.59
CA ILE A 192 -3.60 31.00 40.36
C ILE A 192 -2.18 30.74 39.83
N ILE A 193 -1.15 30.77 40.68
CA ILE A 193 0.24 30.45 40.30
C ILE A 193 0.37 29.01 39.80
N LYS A 194 -0.28 28.03 40.45
CA LYS A 194 -0.30 26.63 39.95
C LYS A 194 -0.95 26.54 38.57
N ARG A 195 -2.10 27.20 38.38
CA ARG A 195 -2.86 27.22 37.12
C ARG A 195 -2.07 27.89 35.99
N LEU A 196 -1.43 29.03 36.27
CA LEU A 196 -0.54 29.72 35.33
C LEU A 196 0.68 28.87 34.99
N LYS A 197 1.30 28.19 35.96
CA LYS A 197 2.40 27.25 35.69
C LYS A 197 1.97 26.10 34.77
N SER A 198 0.82 25.46 35.03
CA SER A 198 0.28 24.44 34.11
C SER A 198 -0.03 25.01 32.72
N GLN A 199 -0.56 26.22 32.64
CA GLN A 199 -0.84 26.89 31.36
C GLN A 199 0.45 27.15 30.57
N THR A 200 1.48 27.72 31.20
CA THR A 200 2.79 27.93 30.53
C THR A 200 3.45 26.64 30.04
N LEU A 201 3.24 25.50 30.71
CA LEU A 201 3.74 24.19 30.27
C LEU A 201 2.93 23.58 29.11
N LEU A 202 1.66 23.95 28.96
CA LEU A 202 0.84 23.57 27.81
C LEU A 202 1.17 24.45 26.61
N ASP A 203 1.28 25.76 26.81
CA ASP A 203 1.57 26.70 25.73
C ASP A 203 3.02 26.58 25.24
N LYS A 204 3.97 26.22 26.12
CA LYS A 204 5.33 25.84 25.70
C LYS A 204 5.34 24.62 24.78
N ARG A 205 4.54 23.58 25.09
CA ARG A 205 4.40 22.38 24.25
C ARG A 205 3.74 22.70 22.91
N LYS A 206 2.60 23.41 22.90
CA LYS A 206 1.96 23.85 21.66
C LYS A 206 2.90 24.68 20.76
N ARG A 207 3.73 25.54 21.36
CA ARG A 207 4.75 26.29 20.63
C ARG A 207 5.81 25.36 20.03
N GLU A 208 6.28 24.37 20.78
CA GLU A 208 7.22 23.35 20.28
C GLU A 208 6.59 22.51 19.15
N ASP A 209 5.34 22.08 19.29
CA ASP A 209 4.59 21.36 18.26
C ASP A 209 4.50 22.21 16.97
N LEU A 210 4.08 23.47 17.07
CA LEU A 210 4.01 24.41 15.93
C LEU A 210 5.39 24.76 15.34
N GLU A 211 6.43 24.84 16.17
CA GLU A 211 7.82 25.01 15.71
C GLU A 211 8.28 23.79 14.88
N THR A 212 7.88 22.57 15.25
CA THR A 212 8.15 21.39 14.41
C THR A 212 7.33 21.35 13.12
N GLU A 213 6.04 21.73 13.17
CA GLU A 213 5.18 21.80 11.97
C GLU A 213 5.72 22.83 10.96
N THR A 214 6.09 24.02 11.43
CA THR A 214 6.67 25.07 10.56
C THR A 214 8.04 24.68 9.98
N ALA A 215 8.86 23.92 10.71
CA ALA A 215 10.11 23.39 10.17
C ALA A 215 9.88 22.35 9.06
N LEU A 216 8.93 21.42 9.24
CA LEU A 216 8.56 20.42 8.25
C LEU A 216 7.97 21.07 6.98
N LEU A 217 7.05 22.02 7.14
CA LEU A 217 6.48 22.77 6.02
C LEU A 217 7.54 23.60 5.26
N TRP A 218 8.56 24.09 5.95
CA TRP A 218 9.68 24.78 5.31
C TRP A 218 10.55 23.83 4.47
N GLU A 219 10.83 22.62 4.98
CA GLU A 219 11.56 21.58 4.25
C GLU A 219 10.76 21.08 3.03
N GLU A 220 9.46 20.84 3.18
CA GLU A 220 8.57 20.48 2.07
C GLU A 220 8.55 21.57 1.00
N ASN A 221 8.38 22.84 1.39
CA ASN A 221 8.36 23.96 0.45
C ASN A 221 9.70 24.13 -0.28
N ALA A 222 10.84 23.95 0.42
CA ALA A 222 12.16 23.94 -0.22
C ALA A 222 12.34 22.79 -1.22
N SER A 223 11.82 21.60 -0.91
CA SER A 223 11.79 20.45 -1.83
C SER A 223 10.92 20.72 -3.06
N LEU A 224 9.75 21.34 -2.87
CA LEU A 224 8.86 21.75 -3.96
C LEU A 224 9.50 22.84 -4.85
N GLU A 225 10.23 23.81 -4.29
CA GLU A 225 11.00 24.78 -5.08
C GLU A 225 12.07 24.12 -5.96
N VAL A 226 12.77 23.09 -5.45
CA VAL A 226 13.73 22.31 -6.25
C VAL A 226 13.00 21.53 -7.35
N ARG A 227 11.87 20.88 -7.03
CA ARG A 227 11.03 20.16 -7.99
C ARG A 227 10.55 21.08 -9.12
N ILE A 228 10.13 22.30 -8.80
CA ILE A 228 9.70 23.32 -9.78
C ILE A 228 10.86 23.70 -10.69
N LYS A 229 12.05 24.01 -10.15
CA LYS A 229 13.24 24.34 -10.96
C LYS A 229 13.61 23.24 -11.94
N MET A 230 13.56 21.97 -11.53
CA MET A 230 13.78 20.83 -12.43
C MET A 230 12.74 20.77 -13.57
N LEU A 231 11.46 21.01 -13.25
CA LEU A 231 10.40 21.03 -14.26
C LEU A 231 10.52 22.24 -15.21
N GLU A 232 10.98 23.39 -14.72
CA GLU A 232 11.29 24.57 -15.54
C GLU A 232 12.45 24.29 -16.52
N GLU A 233 13.50 23.61 -16.07
CA GLU A 233 14.60 23.14 -16.92
C GLU A 233 14.12 22.14 -17.98
N ASP A 234 13.27 21.18 -17.61
CA ASP A 234 12.72 20.19 -18.55
C ASP A 234 11.76 20.83 -19.56
N LEU A 235 10.95 21.80 -19.14
CA LEU A 235 10.13 22.62 -20.04
C LEU A 235 11.00 23.47 -20.99
N PHE A 236 12.16 23.95 -20.54
CA PHE A 236 13.12 24.64 -21.41
C PHE A 236 13.74 23.68 -22.44
N LYS A 237 14.15 22.47 -22.03
CA LYS A 237 14.63 21.41 -22.94
C LYS A 237 13.56 21.03 -23.97
N TYR A 238 12.30 20.86 -23.53
CA TYR A 238 11.17 20.56 -24.42
C TYR A 238 10.92 21.67 -25.44
N LYS A 239 10.90 22.95 -25.01
CA LYS A 239 10.78 24.09 -25.94
C LYS A 239 11.90 24.13 -26.96
N LYS A 240 13.15 23.91 -26.52
CA LYS A 240 14.30 23.85 -27.44
C LYS A 240 14.15 22.70 -28.46
N LEU A 241 13.73 21.51 -28.02
CA LEU A 241 13.45 20.39 -28.92
C LEU A 241 12.31 20.69 -29.88
N GLN A 242 11.25 21.40 -29.44
CA GLN A 242 10.17 21.87 -30.29
C GLN A 242 10.66 22.87 -31.35
N ASP A 243 11.50 23.83 -30.97
CA ASP A 243 12.12 24.78 -31.89
C ASP A 243 13.05 24.08 -32.90
N ASP A 244 13.84 23.10 -32.45
CA ASP A 244 14.74 22.32 -33.31
C ASP A 244 13.94 21.40 -34.27
N ILE A 245 12.84 20.78 -33.81
CA ILE A 245 11.86 20.09 -34.68
C ILE A 245 11.24 21.07 -35.68
N GLN A 246 10.98 22.32 -35.27
CA GLN A 246 10.45 23.36 -36.15
C GLN A 246 11.48 23.88 -37.17
N LYS A 247 12.80 23.74 -36.92
CA LYS A 247 13.91 24.03 -37.86
C LYS A 247 14.27 22.87 -38.79
N ILE A 248 14.06 21.62 -38.36
CA ILE A 248 14.16 20.42 -39.23
C ILE A 248 12.94 20.37 -40.16
N LYS A 249 11.76 20.73 -39.63
CA LYS A 249 10.69 21.30 -40.45
C LYS A 249 11.18 22.66 -40.99
N GLN A 250 10.63 23.21 -42.07
CA GLN A 250 11.28 24.28 -42.85
C GLN A 250 12.52 23.77 -43.64
N GLU A 251 13.61 23.33 -43.00
CA GLU A 251 14.83 22.88 -43.72
C GLU A 251 14.59 21.70 -44.69
N SER A 252 13.72 20.74 -44.34
CA SER A 252 13.40 19.61 -45.25
C SER A 252 12.59 20.00 -46.50
N GLY A 253 12.14 21.25 -46.62
CA GLY A 253 11.40 21.76 -47.78
C GLY A 253 9.93 21.30 -47.91
N GLN A 254 9.43 20.47 -46.99
CA GLN A 254 8.09 19.86 -47.08
C GLN A 254 6.93 20.74 -46.57
N TYR A 255 7.13 22.04 -46.35
CA TYR A 255 6.15 22.94 -45.71
C TYR A 255 6.33 24.40 -46.10
N CYS A 256 5.24 25.15 -46.11
CA CYS A 256 5.22 26.54 -46.53
C CYS A 256 5.65 27.49 -45.39
N MET A 257 6.74 28.22 -45.60
CA MET A 257 7.33 29.19 -44.66
C MET A 257 6.37 30.30 -44.17
N HIS A 258 5.25 30.54 -44.88
CA HIS A 258 4.33 31.64 -44.58
C HIS A 258 3.04 31.21 -43.87
N CYS A 259 2.73 29.90 -43.83
CA CYS A 259 1.50 29.41 -43.19
C CYS A 259 1.65 28.09 -42.41
N GLY A 260 2.85 27.50 -42.35
CA GLY A 260 3.15 26.30 -41.56
C GLY A 260 2.48 25.01 -42.02
N LYS A 261 1.69 25.07 -43.11
CA LYS A 261 1.04 23.90 -43.71
C LYS A 261 2.03 23.10 -44.54
N THR A 262 1.89 21.78 -44.52
CA THR A 262 2.63 20.85 -45.38
C THR A 262 2.46 21.27 -46.85
N LEU A 263 3.56 21.35 -47.58
CA LEU A 263 3.55 21.44 -49.02
C LEU A 263 3.34 20.02 -49.53
N ASP A 264 2.08 19.63 -49.71
CA ASP A 264 1.76 18.46 -50.51
C ASP A 264 2.42 18.65 -51.88
N MET A 265 3.41 17.80 -52.15
CA MET A 265 4.05 17.72 -53.46
C MET A 265 2.95 17.44 -54.48
N LEU A 266 2.59 18.44 -55.31
CA LEU A 266 1.56 18.27 -56.33
C LEU A 266 1.88 17.00 -57.12
N LYS A 267 1.00 15.99 -57.00
CA LYS A 267 1.10 14.77 -57.79
C LYS A 267 1.17 15.19 -59.26
N LYS A 268 2.33 14.96 -59.87
CA LYS A 268 2.66 15.42 -61.22
C LYS A 268 1.65 14.81 -62.19
N THR A 269 0.69 15.60 -62.65
CA THR A 269 -0.28 15.14 -63.64
C THR A 269 0.41 14.97 -64.97
N GLY A 270 0.73 13.73 -65.35
CA GLY A 270 1.28 13.43 -66.68
C GLY A 270 2.13 12.17 -66.76
N ILE A 271 1.45 11.02 -66.93
CA ILE A 271 1.88 9.90 -67.78
C ILE A 271 3.24 9.26 -67.42
N ILE A 272 3.18 8.21 -66.58
CA ILE A 272 3.61 6.83 -66.87
C ILE A 272 3.02 5.95 -65.75
N HIS A 273 2.42 4.81 -66.10
CA HIS A 273 1.94 3.83 -65.11
C HIS A 273 3.12 3.10 -64.48
N THR A 274 3.20 3.12 -63.16
CA THR A 274 3.80 2.07 -62.34
C THR A 274 2.87 1.91 -61.15
N ASP A 275 2.19 0.76 -61.08
CA ASP A 275 1.19 0.51 -60.06
C ASP A 275 1.88 0.29 -58.71
N VAL A 276 1.64 1.21 -57.78
CA VAL A 276 2.02 1.09 -56.37
C VAL A 276 0.76 1.39 -55.57
N GLU A 277 0.11 0.33 -55.10
CA GLU A 277 -1.03 0.44 -54.20
C GLU A 277 -0.59 1.17 -52.91
N THR A 278 -1.47 1.98 -52.34
CA THR A 278 -1.12 2.83 -51.20
C THR A 278 -2.01 2.50 -50.00
N ASP A 279 -1.46 1.78 -49.02
CA ASP A 279 -2.16 1.31 -47.82
C ASP A 279 -2.46 2.43 -46.82
N TYR A 280 -3.45 3.26 -47.11
CA TYR A 280 -4.05 4.18 -46.15
C TYR A 280 -5.53 3.85 -45.92
N PRO A 281 -5.91 3.29 -44.75
CA PRO A 281 -7.30 2.95 -44.46
C PRO A 281 -8.13 4.22 -44.23
N THR A 282 -9.14 4.43 -45.07
CA THR A 282 -10.15 5.48 -44.90
C THR A 282 -11.23 5.04 -43.91
N PHE A 283 -11.20 5.63 -42.70
CA PHE A 283 -12.17 5.34 -41.64
C PHE A 283 -13.55 5.96 -41.90
N ASN A 284 -14.46 5.18 -42.50
CA ASN A 284 -15.90 5.42 -42.50
C ASN A 284 -16.61 4.33 -41.67
N SER A 285 -16.62 4.49 -40.34
CA SER A 285 -17.03 3.43 -39.40
C SER A 285 -18.43 3.62 -38.80
N GLU A 286 -19.47 3.12 -39.46
CA GLU A 286 -20.73 2.76 -38.80
C GLU A 286 -20.63 1.33 -38.23
N GLY A 287 -20.02 1.19 -37.04
CA GLY A 287 -19.87 -0.11 -36.39
C GLY A 287 -21.16 -0.61 -35.73
N LYS A 288 -21.42 -1.92 -35.83
CA LYS A 288 -22.59 -2.58 -35.24
C LYS A 288 -22.17 -3.55 -34.13
N ILE A 289 -22.98 -3.65 -33.08
CA ILE A 289 -22.77 -4.60 -31.97
C ILE A 289 -23.59 -5.87 -32.25
N VAL A 290 -22.96 -7.04 -32.12
CA VAL A 290 -23.62 -8.35 -32.15
C VAL A 290 -23.27 -9.11 -30.87
N LYS A 291 -24.25 -9.80 -30.29
CA LYS A 291 -24.10 -10.56 -29.04
C LYS A 291 -24.05 -12.06 -29.36
N LEU A 292 -22.99 -12.72 -28.91
CA LEU A 292 -22.72 -14.14 -29.14
C LEU A 292 -23.44 -15.00 -28.10
N GLU A 293 -23.88 -16.19 -28.52
CA GLU A 293 -24.62 -17.15 -27.69
C GLU A 293 -23.79 -17.72 -26.53
N SER A 294 -22.47 -17.71 -26.65
CA SER A 294 -21.51 -18.07 -25.57
C SER A 294 -21.34 -17.01 -24.47
N GLY A 295 -22.05 -15.88 -24.54
CA GLY A 295 -22.04 -14.86 -23.50
C GLY A 295 -20.97 -13.77 -23.70
N GLY A 296 -20.89 -13.20 -24.89
CA GLY A 296 -20.01 -12.05 -25.19
C GLY A 296 -20.67 -11.07 -26.16
N SER A 297 -20.13 -9.84 -26.24
CA SER A 297 -20.56 -8.83 -27.23
C SER A 297 -19.35 -8.44 -28.08
N VAL A 298 -19.46 -8.52 -29.41
CA VAL A 298 -18.41 -8.10 -30.34
C VAL A 298 -18.89 -6.88 -31.10
N TYR A 299 -18.00 -5.89 -31.22
CA TYR A 299 -18.19 -4.68 -32.00
C TYR A 299 -17.26 -4.69 -33.20
N GLY A 300 -17.79 -4.41 -34.38
CA GLY A 300 -16.99 -4.38 -35.61
C GLY A 300 -17.75 -3.80 -36.78
N SER A 301 -17.04 -3.66 -37.90
CA SER A 301 -17.67 -3.43 -39.19
C SER A 301 -18.48 -4.67 -39.59
N ARG A 302 -19.56 -4.47 -40.36
CA ARG A 302 -20.46 -5.56 -40.76
C ARG A 302 -19.74 -6.70 -41.50
N GLU A 303 -18.77 -6.36 -42.33
CA GLU A 303 -17.99 -7.31 -43.14
C GLU A 303 -17.02 -8.15 -42.30
N SER A 304 -16.47 -7.58 -41.21
CA SER A 304 -15.63 -8.33 -40.27
C SER A 304 -16.43 -9.35 -39.45
N LEU A 305 -17.67 -9.01 -39.06
CA LEU A 305 -18.53 -9.88 -38.25
C LEU A 305 -19.04 -11.10 -39.04
N ASP A 306 -19.38 -10.92 -40.32
CA ASP A 306 -19.86 -12.03 -41.16
C ASP A 306 -18.76 -13.07 -41.43
N LYS A 307 -17.48 -12.67 -41.52
CA LYS A 307 -16.34 -13.61 -41.66
C LYS A 307 -16.12 -14.48 -40.42
N VAL A 308 -16.06 -13.86 -39.24
CA VAL A 308 -15.86 -14.58 -37.95
C VAL A 308 -16.99 -15.59 -37.68
N ALA A 309 -18.21 -15.30 -38.13
CA ALA A 309 -19.35 -16.20 -38.03
C ALA A 309 -19.30 -17.42 -38.98
N MET A 310 -18.44 -17.40 -40.02
CA MET A 310 -18.23 -18.54 -40.92
C MET A 310 -17.05 -19.41 -40.48
N GLU A 311 -15.91 -18.81 -40.11
CA GLU A 311 -14.73 -19.54 -39.61
C GLU A 311 -15.04 -20.38 -38.35
N THR A 312 -15.88 -19.86 -37.47
CA THR A 312 -16.34 -20.59 -36.26
C THR A 312 -17.23 -21.79 -36.56
N LYS A 313 -17.86 -21.87 -37.75
CA LYS A 313 -18.62 -23.05 -38.18
C LYS A 313 -17.72 -24.12 -38.80
N GLU A 314 -16.73 -23.72 -39.59
CA GLU A 314 -15.83 -24.65 -40.27
C GLU A 314 -14.91 -25.39 -39.28
N THR A 315 -14.47 -24.71 -38.22
CA THR A 315 -13.65 -25.30 -37.15
C THR A 315 -14.33 -26.38 -36.31
N MET A 316 -15.68 -26.44 -36.28
CA MET A 316 -16.42 -27.44 -35.50
C MET A 316 -16.68 -28.76 -36.23
N THR A 317 -16.40 -28.84 -37.54
CA THR A 317 -16.80 -29.99 -38.38
C THR A 317 -15.66 -30.94 -38.76
N SER A 318 -14.43 -30.70 -38.30
CA SER A 318 -13.22 -31.32 -38.85
C SER A 318 -12.40 -32.17 -37.86
N ILE A 319 -13.03 -32.71 -36.81
CA ILE A 319 -12.38 -33.62 -35.85
C ILE A 319 -13.07 -34.99 -35.87
N ASP A 320 -12.68 -35.81 -36.84
CA ASP A 320 -12.91 -37.27 -36.82
C ASP A 320 -11.57 -37.96 -37.11
N SER A 321 -10.99 -38.59 -36.08
CA SER A 321 -9.89 -39.58 -36.02
C SER A 321 -8.73 -39.51 -37.04
N PRO A 322 -7.46 -39.57 -36.57
CA PRO A 322 -6.80 -40.87 -36.69
C PRO A 322 -5.87 -41.31 -35.52
N GLU A 323 -5.92 -42.61 -35.28
CA GLU A 323 -4.85 -43.55 -34.90
C GLU A 323 -3.43 -42.98 -34.63
N ASN A 324 -3.06 -42.81 -33.35
CA ASN A 324 -1.77 -43.21 -32.74
C ASN A 324 -1.73 -42.81 -31.23
N PRO A 325 -1.30 -43.65 -30.27
CA PRO A 325 -1.43 -43.32 -28.84
C PRO A 325 -0.28 -42.50 -28.23
N ASP A 326 0.90 -42.52 -28.86
CA ASP A 326 2.17 -42.16 -28.18
C ASP A 326 2.72 -40.77 -28.55
N ASP A 327 2.02 -40.00 -29.39
CA ASP A 327 2.40 -38.62 -29.76
C ASP A 327 1.39 -37.58 -29.21
N MET A 328 0.92 -37.84 -27.99
CA MET A 328 0.18 -36.87 -27.19
C MET A 328 1.11 -35.74 -26.75
N GLY A 329 1.35 -34.80 -27.66
CA GLY A 329 1.78 -33.44 -27.34
C GLY A 329 0.72 -32.74 -26.49
N ILE A 330 0.64 -33.11 -25.21
CA ILE A 330 -0.24 -32.46 -24.22
C ILE A 330 0.21 -31.00 -24.15
N SER A 331 -0.56 -30.12 -24.79
CA SER A 331 -0.27 -28.69 -24.78
C SER A 331 -0.06 -28.20 -23.35
N ILE A 332 1.01 -27.45 -23.12
CA ILE A 332 1.39 -26.89 -21.81
C ILE A 332 0.21 -26.12 -21.18
N LEU A 333 -0.66 -25.54 -22.02
CA LEU A 333 -1.88 -24.87 -21.60
C LEU A 333 -2.91 -25.83 -20.99
N ASN A 334 -3.10 -27.02 -21.58
CA ASN A 334 -4.01 -28.05 -21.07
C ASN A 334 -3.44 -28.71 -19.79
N GLU A 335 -2.12 -28.89 -19.69
CA GLU A 335 -1.50 -29.34 -18.44
C GLU A 335 -1.61 -28.27 -17.34
N LEU A 336 -1.34 -27.00 -17.64
CA LEU A 336 -1.55 -25.88 -16.72
C LEU A 336 -3.02 -25.77 -16.29
N GLU A 337 -3.97 -25.95 -17.20
CA GLU A 337 -5.39 -25.92 -16.89
C GLU A 337 -5.79 -27.10 -15.99
N LEU A 338 -5.31 -28.31 -16.26
CA LEU A 338 -5.50 -29.47 -15.37
C LEU A 338 -4.88 -29.24 -13.98
N GLN A 339 -3.69 -28.64 -13.91
CA GLN A 339 -3.05 -28.28 -12.64
C GLN A 339 -3.84 -27.19 -11.89
N TYR A 340 -4.36 -26.18 -12.59
CA TYR A 340 -5.24 -25.16 -12.02
C TYR A 340 -6.56 -25.75 -11.52
N GLN A 341 -7.21 -26.63 -12.28
CA GLN A 341 -8.44 -27.30 -11.88
C GLN A 341 -8.21 -28.24 -10.68
N ALA A 342 -7.08 -28.94 -10.62
CA ALA A 342 -6.69 -29.77 -9.48
C ALA A 342 -6.43 -28.93 -8.21
N LEU A 343 -5.74 -27.79 -8.36
CA LEU A 343 -5.50 -26.84 -7.28
C LEU A 343 -6.80 -26.20 -6.79
N PHE A 344 -7.69 -25.81 -7.71
CA PHE A 344 -9.01 -25.25 -7.42
C PHE A 344 -9.86 -26.25 -6.62
N LYS A 345 -9.99 -27.50 -7.08
CA LYS A 345 -10.67 -28.58 -6.34
C LYS A 345 -10.07 -28.80 -4.95
N LYS A 346 -8.74 -28.68 -4.79
CA LYS A 346 -8.06 -28.80 -3.49
C LYS A 346 -8.39 -27.64 -2.55
N TYR A 347 -8.46 -26.40 -3.07
CA TYR A 347 -8.94 -25.24 -2.31
C TYR A 347 -10.43 -25.34 -1.97
N GLU A 348 -11.26 -25.83 -2.89
CA GLU A 348 -12.69 -26.05 -2.65
C GLU A 348 -12.92 -27.10 -1.55
N ILE A 349 -12.17 -28.21 -1.56
CA ILE A 349 -12.18 -29.22 -0.49
C ILE A 349 -11.69 -28.62 0.85
N LEU A 350 -10.70 -27.72 0.85
CA LEU A 350 -10.26 -27.03 2.06
C LEU A 350 -11.30 -26.05 2.59
N LEU A 351 -11.98 -25.31 1.70
CA LEU A 351 -13.11 -24.43 2.02
C LEU A 351 -14.30 -25.22 2.57
N GLN A 352 -14.63 -26.38 1.99
CA GLN A 352 -15.67 -27.27 2.50
C GLN A 352 -15.28 -27.91 3.84
N LYS A 353 -14.01 -28.27 4.06
CA LYS A 353 -13.51 -28.75 5.36
C LYS A 353 -13.52 -27.65 6.43
N GLY A 354 -13.29 -26.39 6.05
CA GLY A 354 -13.49 -25.22 6.90
C GLY A 354 -14.96 -24.90 7.17
N LYS A 355 -15.87 -25.34 6.29
CA LYS A 355 -17.34 -25.22 6.41
C LYS A 355 -18.01 -26.52 6.87
N ARG A 356 -17.47 -27.19 7.89
CA ARG A 356 -18.29 -28.12 8.68
C ARG A 356 -19.41 -27.31 9.36
N PRO A 357 -20.64 -27.85 9.45
CA PRO A 357 -21.81 -27.02 9.73
C PRO A 357 -21.83 -26.52 11.18
N SER A 358 -21.65 -25.21 11.35
CA SER A 358 -22.11 -24.48 12.53
C SER A 358 -23.64 -24.36 12.49
N SER A 359 -24.31 -25.51 12.59
CA SER A 359 -25.77 -25.64 12.50
C SER A 359 -26.27 -26.78 13.38
N LEU A 360 -25.78 -26.82 14.62
CA LEU A 360 -26.41 -27.49 15.76
C LEU A 360 -25.67 -27.07 17.04
N LEU A 361 -26.01 -25.90 17.56
CA LEU A 361 -26.47 -25.68 18.94
C LEU A 361 -26.78 -24.18 19.09
N LEU A 362 -28.00 -23.91 19.55
CA LEU A 362 -28.30 -22.67 20.24
C LEU A 362 -27.82 -22.83 21.70
N GLU A 363 -27.62 -21.69 22.36
CA GLU A 363 -27.34 -21.52 23.80
C GLU A 363 -25.83 -21.56 24.19
N ASP A 364 -25.44 -20.54 24.97
CA ASP A 364 -24.16 -20.24 25.64
C ASP A 364 -22.93 -19.80 24.80
N ASP A 365 -22.94 -18.53 24.36
CA ASP A 365 -21.85 -17.86 23.62
C ASP A 365 -20.57 -17.54 24.45
N ASP A 366 -20.66 -17.45 25.79
CA ASP A 366 -19.57 -16.93 26.66
C ASP A 366 -18.35 -17.86 26.83
N GLU A 367 -18.45 -19.15 26.50
CA GLU A 367 -17.40 -20.14 26.74
C GLU A 367 -16.56 -20.47 25.49
N ALA A 368 -17.13 -20.25 24.30
CA ALA A 368 -16.43 -20.43 23.02
C ALA A 368 -15.34 -19.37 22.78
N GLU A 369 -15.58 -18.12 23.18
CA GLU A 369 -14.64 -17.01 22.98
C GLU A 369 -13.37 -17.17 23.83
N LYS A 370 -13.51 -17.63 25.09
CA LYS A 370 -12.37 -17.93 25.99
C LYS A 370 -11.46 -19.05 25.49
N GLU A 371 -12.01 -20.10 24.88
CA GLU A 371 -11.22 -21.20 24.32
C GLU A 371 -10.45 -20.74 23.06
N LEU A 372 -11.00 -19.79 22.30
CA LEU A 372 -10.32 -19.16 21.16
C LEU A 372 -9.17 -18.25 21.61
N GLU A 373 -9.38 -17.39 22.62
CA GLU A 373 -8.31 -16.58 23.23
C GLU A 373 -7.18 -17.46 23.80
N LYS A 374 -7.51 -18.56 24.50
CA LYS A 374 -6.52 -19.54 24.98
C LYS A 374 -5.67 -20.07 23.84
N ARG A 375 -6.29 -20.49 22.73
CA ARG A 375 -5.61 -21.04 21.55
C ARG A 375 -4.73 -20.03 20.82
N LEU A 376 -5.12 -18.76 20.81
CA LEU A 376 -4.30 -17.68 20.22
C LEU A 376 -3.12 -17.31 21.13
N SER A 377 -3.32 -17.22 22.45
CA SER A 377 -2.25 -16.89 23.41
C SER A 377 -1.11 -17.92 23.42
N HIS A 378 -1.41 -19.21 23.28
CA HIS A 378 -0.40 -20.28 23.28
C HIS A 378 0.55 -20.24 22.07
N LYS A 379 0.23 -19.52 20.99
CA LYS A 379 1.05 -19.45 19.77
C LYS A 379 1.94 -18.20 19.69
N ALA A 380 1.69 -17.19 20.52
CA ALA A 380 2.39 -15.91 20.48
C ALA A 380 3.69 -15.84 21.32
N VAL A 381 3.99 -16.85 22.14
CA VAL A 381 5.08 -16.80 23.16
C VAL A 381 6.20 -17.85 22.93
N GLN A 382 6.30 -18.41 21.71
CA GLN A 382 7.38 -19.36 21.35
C GLN A 382 8.40 -18.83 20.33
N THR A 383 8.77 -17.55 20.48
CA THR A 383 10.04 -16.99 20.00
C THR A 383 11.14 -17.07 21.07
N THR A 384 11.32 -18.25 21.69
CA THR A 384 12.51 -18.54 22.51
C THR A 384 13.26 -19.75 21.95
N ILE A 385 14.55 -19.53 21.69
CA ILE A 385 15.48 -20.49 21.08
C ILE A 385 15.59 -21.73 21.99
N LYS A 386 15.01 -22.86 21.57
CA LYS A 386 15.27 -24.17 22.17
C LYS A 386 16.08 -25.03 21.21
N LEU A 387 17.38 -25.09 21.51
CA LEU A 387 18.34 -25.99 20.91
C LEU A 387 18.17 -27.39 21.52
N THR A 388 17.51 -28.32 20.82
CA THR A 388 17.41 -29.73 21.22
C THR A 388 17.85 -30.69 20.11
N LYS A 389 18.38 -31.84 20.55
CA LYS A 389 19.17 -32.82 19.79
C LYS A 389 18.34 -33.71 18.84
N PRO A 390 18.98 -34.47 17.93
CA PRO A 390 18.30 -35.10 16.79
C PRO A 390 17.60 -36.40 17.15
N GLY A 391 16.57 -36.72 16.38
CA GLY A 391 15.83 -37.98 16.47
C GLY A 391 14.32 -37.76 16.46
N ASP A 392 13.78 -37.41 15.28
CA ASP A 392 12.41 -37.80 14.90
C ASP A 392 12.28 -37.70 13.37
N GLU A 393 11.96 -38.83 12.74
CA GLU A 393 11.79 -38.98 11.30
C GLU A 393 10.36 -38.59 10.89
N LEU A 394 10.08 -37.29 10.86
CA LEU A 394 9.02 -36.74 10.02
C LEU A 394 9.66 -36.02 8.82
N GLU A 395 9.22 -36.39 7.62
CA GLU A 395 9.74 -35.86 6.35
C GLU A 395 9.79 -34.33 6.38
N ASN A 396 11.00 -33.77 6.29
CA ASN A 396 11.14 -32.32 6.18
C ASN A 396 10.51 -31.87 4.85
N PRO A 397 9.59 -30.89 4.85
CA PRO A 397 8.95 -30.43 3.62
C PRO A 397 9.99 -29.90 2.63
N PRO A 398 9.80 -30.12 1.30
CA PRO A 398 10.86 -30.02 0.30
C PRO A 398 11.55 -28.64 0.22
N TYR A 399 10.82 -27.55 0.52
CA TYR A 399 11.41 -26.20 0.59
C TYR A 399 12.62 -26.13 1.55
N LYS A 400 12.63 -26.93 2.62
CA LYS A 400 13.67 -26.92 3.65
C LYS A 400 14.95 -27.65 3.20
N MET A 401 14.86 -28.53 2.20
CA MET A 401 16.02 -29.04 1.48
C MET A 401 16.60 -27.97 0.56
N ILE A 402 15.75 -27.24 -0.18
CA ILE A 402 16.17 -26.13 -1.05
C ILE A 402 16.91 -25.06 -0.23
N PHE A 403 16.40 -24.64 0.92
CA PHE A 403 17.13 -23.71 1.80
C PHE A 403 18.46 -24.28 2.30
N LYS A 404 18.54 -25.58 2.65
CA LYS A 404 19.82 -26.22 3.01
C LYS A 404 20.84 -26.16 1.87
N ASP A 405 20.38 -26.38 0.64
CA ASP A 405 21.23 -26.40 -0.56
C ASP A 405 21.72 -24.98 -0.91
N ILE A 406 20.83 -23.98 -0.85
CA ILE A 406 21.17 -22.55 -0.96
C ILE A 406 22.18 -22.13 0.10
N PHE A 407 22.00 -22.52 1.37
CA PHE A 407 22.96 -22.16 2.42
C PHE A 407 24.28 -22.93 2.35
N SER A 408 24.34 -24.08 1.68
CA SER A 408 25.60 -24.80 1.46
C SER A 408 26.35 -24.32 0.21
N THR A 409 25.65 -23.93 -0.85
CA THR A 409 26.25 -23.21 -2.00
C THR A 409 26.78 -21.83 -1.59
N LEU A 410 26.03 -21.04 -0.82
CA LEU A 410 26.52 -19.77 -0.26
C LEU A 410 27.70 -19.92 0.72
N ARG A 411 27.82 -21.06 1.41
CA ARG A 411 29.02 -21.36 2.22
C ARG A 411 30.22 -21.76 1.37
N LYS A 412 30.01 -22.48 0.26
CA LYS A 412 31.08 -22.85 -0.67
C LYS A 412 31.62 -21.63 -1.41
N SER A 413 30.76 -20.78 -1.97
CA SER A 413 31.20 -19.56 -2.67
C SER A 413 32.03 -18.64 -1.78
N ARG A 414 31.63 -18.49 -0.50
CA ARG A 414 32.39 -17.71 0.49
C ARG A 414 33.77 -18.31 0.82
N ILE A 415 33.92 -19.63 0.75
CA ILE A 415 35.21 -20.32 0.97
C ILE A 415 36.09 -20.21 -0.28
N GLU A 416 35.50 -20.26 -1.47
CA GLU A 416 36.19 -20.10 -2.76
C GLU A 416 36.72 -18.66 -2.94
N GLU A 417 35.92 -17.63 -2.65
CA GLU A 417 36.39 -16.23 -2.59
C GLU A 417 37.52 -16.01 -1.56
N SER A 418 37.56 -16.81 -0.49
CA SER A 418 38.62 -16.74 0.52
C SER A 418 39.91 -17.47 0.13
N GLY A 419 39.88 -18.29 -0.94
CA GLY A 419 40.97 -19.19 -1.33
C GLY A 419 41.90 -18.63 -2.41
N GLU A 420 41.44 -17.71 -3.25
CA GLU A 420 42.19 -17.25 -4.44
C GLU A 420 43.09 -16.02 -4.20
N VAL A 421 42.99 -15.35 -3.03
CA VAL A 421 43.82 -14.18 -2.71
C VAL A 421 45.18 -14.59 -2.12
N CYS A 422 45.99 -15.30 -2.89
CA CYS A 422 47.41 -15.46 -2.60
C CYS A 422 48.23 -15.74 -3.86
N VAL A 423 48.82 -14.69 -4.47
CA VAL A 423 50.19 -14.66 -5.03
C VAL A 423 50.51 -13.26 -5.58
N THR A 424 51.77 -12.84 -5.40
CA THR A 424 52.42 -11.55 -5.80
C THR A 424 52.22 -10.30 -4.92
N SER A 425 53.32 -9.91 -4.27
CA SER A 425 53.68 -8.54 -3.92
C SER A 425 55.20 -8.46 -3.78
N PRO A 426 55.88 -7.48 -4.41
CA PRO A 426 57.24 -7.11 -4.07
C PRO A 426 57.31 -5.73 -3.38
N GLU A 427 58.04 -5.69 -2.27
CA GLU A 427 58.92 -4.62 -1.77
C GLU A 427 58.49 -3.13 -1.95
N ALA A 428 58.06 -2.45 -0.90
CA ALA A 428 58.91 -1.85 0.14
C ALA A 428 59.74 -0.62 -0.31
N SER A 429 59.32 0.57 0.14
CA SER A 429 60.17 1.77 0.20
C SER A 429 59.74 2.67 1.37
N ARG A 430 60.73 3.27 2.04
CA ARG A 430 60.59 3.95 3.34
C ARG A 430 60.26 5.44 3.19
N GLY A 431 59.47 5.99 4.11
CA GLY A 431 59.34 7.44 4.33
C GLY A 431 58.75 7.74 5.72
N ARG A 432 59.50 8.44 6.58
CA ARG A 432 59.15 8.68 8.00
C ARG A 432 59.33 10.14 8.38
N ALA A 433 58.25 10.82 8.79
CA ALA A 433 58.23 12.08 9.53
C ALA A 433 56.89 12.13 10.31
N GLN A 434 56.84 12.04 11.65
CA GLN A 434 57.10 13.12 12.63
C GLN A 434 56.32 14.39 12.26
N GLN A 435 55.10 14.60 12.79
CA GLN A 435 54.79 15.13 14.13
C GLN A 435 55.48 16.46 14.47
N SER A 436 54.71 17.55 14.43
CA SER A 436 54.97 18.78 15.20
C SER A 436 53.64 19.46 15.57
N SER A 437 53.33 19.45 16.86
CA SER A 437 52.20 20.17 17.48
C SER A 437 52.53 21.65 17.69
N SER A 438 51.55 22.56 17.54
CA SER A 438 51.54 23.89 18.19
C SER A 438 50.16 24.57 18.10
N PRO A 439 49.84 25.56 18.97
CA PRO A 439 48.51 25.62 19.57
C PRO A 439 47.71 26.92 19.35
N VAL A 440 46.50 26.90 19.93
CA VAL A 440 45.58 28.01 20.18
C VAL A 440 46.25 29.23 20.85
N PRO A 441 45.90 30.46 20.45
CA PRO A 441 45.91 31.62 21.34
C PRO A 441 44.48 32.05 21.73
N ASP A 442 44.33 32.45 22.98
CA ASP A 442 43.09 32.98 23.57
C ASP A 442 43.23 34.48 23.87
N ALA A 443 42.10 35.15 24.10
CA ALA A 443 41.95 36.53 24.59
C ALA A 443 42.43 37.72 23.72
N ARG A 444 41.46 38.42 23.13
CA ARG A 444 41.15 39.81 23.54
C ARG A 444 39.71 40.21 23.26
#